data_AF-A0A0W0YB14-F1
#
_entry.id   AF-A0A0W0YB14-F1
#
_cell.length_a   1.000
_cell.length_b   1.000
_cell.length_c   1.000
_cell.angle_alpha   90.00
_cell.angle_beta   90.00
_cell.angle_gamma   90.00
#
_symmetry.space_group_name_H-M   'P 1'
#
loop_
_entity.id
_entity.type
_entity.pdbx_description
1 polymer ?
#
loop_
_entity_poly.entity_id
_entity_poly.type
_entity_poly.pdbx_seq_one_letter_code
_entity_poly.pdbx_strand_id
1 'polypeptide(L)' 'MTNFAYLRVSTDHQDAKNQKLGVLDYCNSRGISALTFVEDTVSGKSSWRERAIGSILEKSEKGDVIVASEISS' A
#
# COMPACT_ATOMS: atom_id res chain seq x y z
N MET A 1 0.78 15.77 6.05
CA MET A 1 0.42 14.45 6.60
C MET A 1 -0.34 13.73 5.52
N THR A 2 0.40 12.96 4.74
CA THR A 2 -0.10 12.21 3.59
C THR A 2 -0.07 10.74 3.97
N ASN A 3 -1.22 10.09 3.86
CA ASN A 3 -1.31 8.68 4.20
C ASN A 3 -1.20 7.86 2.92
N PHE A 4 -0.48 6.74 2.98
CA PHE A 4 -0.26 5.89 1.82
C PHE A 4 -0.86 4.52 2.07
N ALA A 5 -1.60 4.00 1.09
CA ALA A 5 -2.16 2.67 1.09
C ALA A 5 -1.43 1.83 0.01
N TYR A 6 -0.52 0.97 0.44
CA TYR A 6 0.23 0.09 -0.44
C TYR A 6 -0.49 -1.25 -0.59
N LEU A 7 -0.85 -1.61 -1.82
CA LEU A 7 -1.55 -2.84 -2.18
C LEU A 7 -0.68 -3.67 -3.12
N ARG A 8 -0.32 -4.89 -2.71
CA ARG A 8 0.39 -5.81 -3.59
C ARG A 8 -0.63 -6.65 -4.36
N VAL A 9 -0.67 -6.48 -5.67
CA VAL A 9 -1.62 -7.17 -6.54
C VAL A 9 -0.88 -8.22 -7.35
N SER A 10 -1.09 -9.50 -7.02
CA SER A 10 -0.74 -10.58 -7.93
C SER A 10 -1.56 -10.48 -9.22
N THR A 11 -1.11 -11.11 -10.30
CA THR A 11 -1.80 -11.10 -11.60
C THR A 11 -3.28 -11.55 -11.52
N ASP A 12 -3.64 -12.23 -10.43
CA ASP A 12 -5.02 -12.50 -10.05
C ASP A 12 -5.70 -11.25 -9.46
N HIS A 13 -6.59 -10.65 -10.24
CA HIS A 13 -7.26 -9.39 -9.91
C HIS A 13 -8.39 -9.55 -8.89
N GLN A 14 -8.81 -10.79 -8.54
CA GLN A 14 -9.90 -10.98 -7.57
C GLN A 14 -9.46 -10.62 -6.15
N ASP A 15 -8.23 -10.94 -5.76
CA ASP A 15 -7.73 -10.68 -4.41
C ASP A 15 -7.46 -9.19 -4.15
N ALA A 16 -7.05 -8.45 -5.17
CA ALA A 16 -6.71 -7.02 -5.07
C ALA A 16 -7.86 -6.16 -4.54
N LYS A 17 -9.09 -6.43 -5.00
CA LYS A 17 -10.26 -5.64 -4.61
C LYS A 17 -10.63 -5.86 -3.14
N ASN A 18 -10.50 -7.10 -2.65
CA ASN A 18 -10.75 -7.43 -1.25
C ASN A 18 -9.69 -6.79 -0.35
N GLN A 19 -8.42 -6.82 -0.75
CA GLN A 19 -7.35 -6.15 -0.02
C GLN A 19 -7.58 -4.64 0.06
N LYS A 20 -7.98 -4.01 -1.04
CA LYS A 20 -8.30 -2.58 -1.09
C LYS A 20 -9.44 -2.20 -0.15
N LEU A 21 -10.50 -3.00 -0.15
CA LEU A 21 -11.62 -2.85 0.78
C LEU A 21 -11.19 -2.97 2.23
N GLY A 22 -10.39 -3.98 2.58
CA GLY A 22 -9.87 -4.13 3.94
C GLY A 22 -9.00 -2.96 4.42
N VAL A 23 -8.14 -2.44 3.54
CA VAL A 23 -7.34 -1.24 3.85
C VAL A 23 -8.22 -0.01 4.03
N LEU A 24 -9.24 0.18 3.18
CA LEU A 24 -10.21 1.27 3.31
C LEU A 24 -10.98 1.20 4.62
N ASP A 25 -11.51 0.04 4.98
CA ASP A 25 -12.25 -0.16 6.24
C ASP A 25 -11.36 0.06 7.45
N TYR A 26 -10.13 -0.45 7.43
CA TYR A 26 -9.16 -0.19 8.48
C TYR A 26 -8.90 1.30 8.64
N CYS A 27 -8.65 2.00 7.54
CA CYS A 27 -8.40 3.43 7.55
C CYS A 27 -9.59 4.25 8.04
N ASN A 28 -10.79 3.93 7.55
CA ASN A 28 -12.04 4.56 7.99
C ASN A 28 -12.26 4.36 9.49
N SER A 29 -12.05 3.14 10.00
CA SER A 29 -12.22 2.84 11.43
C SER A 29 -11.22 3.58 12.32
N ARG A 30 -10.06 3.95 11.78
CA ARG A 30 -8.98 4.67 12.49
C ARG A 30 -9.01 6.19 12.26
N GLY A 31 -9.94 6.70 11.46
CA GLY A 31 -9.98 8.12 11.08
C GLY A 31 -8.80 8.55 10.20
N ILE A 32 -8.18 7.61 9.48
CA ILE A 32 -7.08 7.88 8.56
C ILE A 32 -7.69 8.38 7.24
N SER A 33 -7.62 9.70 7.01
CA SER A 33 -8.10 10.35 5.79
C SER A 33 -6.94 10.69 4.83
N ALA A 34 -7.23 11.10 3.60
CA ALA A 34 -6.22 11.48 2.59
C ALA A 34 -5.22 10.35 2.24
N LEU A 35 -5.77 9.17 1.92
CA LEU A 35 -4.99 8.01 1.48
C LEU A 35 -4.68 8.05 0.00
N THR A 36 -3.40 7.90 -0.32
CA THR A 36 -2.89 7.67 -1.67
C THR A 36 -2.73 6.17 -1.87
N PHE A 37 -3.55 5.60 -2.76
CA PHE A 37 -3.43 4.19 -3.12
C PHE A 37 -2.29 3.98 -4.10
N VAL A 38 -1.45 3.01 -3.79
CA VAL A 38 -0.34 2.59 -4.63
C VAL A 38 -0.45 1.08 -4.82
N GLU A 39 -0.82 0.69 -6.04
CA GLU A 39 -0.97 -0.69 -6.44
C GLU A 39 0.35 -1.16 -7.05
N ASP A 40 0.94 -2.19 -6.47
CA ASP A 40 2.19 -2.79 -6.94
C ASP A 40 1.90 -4.16 -7.53
N THR A 41 2.04 -4.24 -8.86
CA THR A 41 1.82 -5.47 -9.66
C THR A 41 3.13 -6.22 -9.92
N VAL A 42 4.25 -5.80 -9.32
CA VAL A 42 5.57 -6.35 -9.63
C VAL A 42 5.74 -7.73 -9.01
N SER A 43 6.27 -8.67 -9.79
CA SER A 43 6.57 -10.04 -9.34
C SER A 43 7.53 -10.04 -8.15
N GLY A 44 7.33 -10.95 -7.18
CA GLY A 44 8.08 -11.03 -5.92
C GLY A 44 9.61 -11.19 -6.02
N LYS A 45 10.18 -11.24 -7.22
CA LYS A 45 11.63 -11.29 -7.47
C LYS A 45 12.32 -9.93 -7.46
N SER A 46 11.59 -8.82 -7.54
CA SER A 46 12.20 -7.47 -7.56
C SER A 46 12.50 -6.96 -6.15
N SER A 47 13.59 -6.21 -5.99
CA SER A 47 13.98 -5.61 -4.70
C SER A 47 12.93 -4.60 -4.22
N TRP A 48 12.72 -4.51 -2.90
CA TRP A 48 11.77 -3.55 -2.30
C TRP A 48 12.05 -2.09 -2.67
N ARG A 49 13.29 -1.75 -3.02
CA ARG A 49 13.67 -0.39 -3.47
C ARG A 49 13.16 -0.05 -4.87
N GLU A 50 13.05 -1.04 -5.74
CA GLU A 50 12.54 -0.88 -7.11
C GLU A 50 11.00 -0.97 -7.15
N ARG A 51 10.40 -1.41 -6.04
CA ARG A 51 8.95 -1.51 -5.86
C ARG A 51 8.34 -0.16 -5.52
N ALA A 52 7.02 -0.06 -5.67
CA ALA A 52 6.31 1.19 -5.42
C ALA A 52 6.40 1.64 -3.95
N ILE A 53 6.61 0.69 -3.02
CA ILE A 53 6.88 0.97 -1.60
C ILE A 53 8.18 1.75 -1.39
N GLY A 54 9.22 1.52 -2.21
CA GLY A 54 10.47 2.28 -2.15
C GLY A 54 10.23 3.76 -2.43
N SER A 55 9.48 4.07 -3.48
CA SER A 55 9.09 5.45 -3.80
C SER A 55 8.18 6.09 -2.76
N ILE A 56 7.32 5.31 -2.08
CA ILE A 56 6.53 5.83 -0.95
C ILE A 56 7.46 6.21 0.19
N LEU A 57 8.39 5.32 0.57
CA LEU A 57 9.32 5.55 1.67
C LEU A 57 10.22 6.77 1.42
N GLU A 58 10.65 6.99 0.18
CA GLU A 58 11.42 8.18 -0.20
C GLU A 58 10.61 9.48 -0.17
N LYS A 59 9.30 9.41 -0.43
CA LYS A 59 8.40 10.57 -0.42
C LYS A 59 7.75 10.84 0.94
N SER A 60 7.68 9.83 1.80
CA SER A 60 7.05 9.92 3.10
C SER A 60 7.94 10.68 4.08
N GLU A 61 7.34 11.59 4.82
CA GLU A 61 8.03 12.38 5.84
C GLU A 61 7.66 11.91 7.24
N LYS A 62 8.39 12.42 8.25
CA LYS A 62 8.13 12.10 9.66
C LYS A 62 6.71 12.53 10.04
N GLY A 63 5.86 11.54 10.34
CA GLY A 63 4.45 11.75 10.72
C GLY A 63 3.45 11.27 9.68
N ASP A 64 3.90 10.85 8.50
CA ASP A 64 3.06 10.16 7.52
C ASP A 64 2.78 8.71 7.94
N VAL A 65 1.61 8.19 7.56
CA VAL A 65 1.20 6.81 7.86
C VAL A 65 1.17 5.99 6.57
N ILE A 66 1.87 4.86 6.60
CA ILE A 66 1.86 3.89 5.50
C ILE A 66 1.09 2.65 5.98
N VAL A 67 0.03 2.30 5.25
CA VAL A 67 -0.82 1.14 5.49
C VAL A 67 -0.61 0.16 4.35
N ALA A 68 -0.18 -1.06 4.67
CA ALA A 68 0.03 -2.12 3.68
C ALA A 68 -0.89 -3.31 4.00
N SER A 69 -1.56 -3.87 2.98
CA SER A 69 -2.36 -5.09 3.12
C SER A 69 -1.50 -6.34 3.29
N GLU A 70 -0.32 -6.35 2.65
CA GLU A 70 0.63 -7.46 2.70
C GLU A 70 2.05 -6.95 2.38
N ILE A 71 3.01 -7.31 3.23
CA ILE A 71 4.45 -7.13 2.96
C ILE A 71 5.04 -8.53 2.90
N SER A 72 4.95 -9.19 1.74
CA SER A 72 5.56 -10.52 1.61
C SER A 72 7.08 -10.38 1.49
N SER A 73 7.76 -11.25 2.24
CA SER A 73 9.21 -11.39 2.37
C SER A 73 9.90 -11.71 1.05
#